data_AF-A8VVG4-F1
#
_entry.id   AF-A8VVG4-F1
#
_cell.length_a   1.000
_cell.length_b   1.000
_cell.length_c   1.000
_cell.angle_alpha   90.00
_cell.angle_beta   90.00
_cell.angle_gamma   90.00
#
_symmetry.space_group_name_H-M   'P 1'
#
loop_
_entity.id
_entity.type
_entity.pdbx_description
1 polymer ?
#
loop_
_entity_poly.entity_id
_entity_poly.type
_entity_poly.pdbx_seq_one_letter_code
_entity_poly.pdbx_strand_id
1 'polypeptide(L)'
;NNFEQFNNVTILQEPVELWRNVAGTNLLDLMYKDPKRYSFLFQSYVNLTMIKLHVYKSSMPYKIMERSIFSARCFIENMKRTKLLPDVEIEILEDWHDWCIQNVNIETDLIIYLRSSPEVAYQRIQTRARKEENSVTLEHLK
;
A
#
# COMPACT_ATOMS: atom_id res chain seq x y z
N ASN A 1 11.34 14.81 3.56
CA ASN A 1 10.69 14.39 2.29
C ASN A 1 10.96 15.49 1.24
N ASN A 2 11.34 15.20 -0.01
CA ASN A 2 11.80 16.24 -0.97
C ASN A 2 10.72 17.29 -1.34
N PHE A 3 9.46 17.02 -1.00
CA PHE A 3 8.34 17.93 -1.25
C PHE A 3 8.01 18.84 -0.05
N GLU A 4 8.59 18.62 1.14
CA GLU A 4 8.32 19.42 2.35
C GLU A 4 8.72 20.90 2.19
N GLN A 5 9.57 21.21 1.20
CA GLN A 5 9.97 22.57 0.86
C GLN A 5 8.87 23.39 0.15
N PHE A 6 7.77 22.76 -0.30
CA PHE A 6 6.67 23.45 -0.98
C PHE A 6 5.54 23.80 -0.01
N ASN A 7 5.31 25.09 0.20
CA ASN A 7 4.32 25.60 1.17
C ASN A 7 2.86 25.49 0.71
N ASN A 8 2.60 25.05 -0.53
CA ASN A 8 1.28 24.98 -1.15
C ASN A 8 0.83 23.52 -1.42
N VAL A 9 1.45 22.54 -0.75
CA VAL A 9 1.19 21.12 -0.97
C VAL A 9 0.90 20.43 0.37
N THR A 10 -0.16 19.63 0.41
CA THR A 10 -0.36 18.61 1.46
C THR A 10 0.27 17.31 1.00
N ILE A 11 1.21 16.78 1.80
CA ILE A 11 1.87 15.50 1.54
C ILE A 11 1.30 14.46 2.48
N LEU A 12 0.73 13.39 1.91
CA LEU A 12 0.23 12.24 2.64
C LEU A 12 1.13 11.04 2.32
N GLN A 13 1.96 10.66 3.30
CA GLN A 13 2.86 9.52 3.16
C GLN A 13 2.11 8.20 3.28
N GLU A 14 2.72 7.12 2.79
CA GLU A 14 2.19 5.78 2.99
C GLU A 14 2.09 5.51 4.51
N PRO A 15 0.93 5.07 5.04
CA PRO A 15 0.68 5.03 6.47
C PRO A 15 1.32 3.79 7.13
N VAL A 16 2.59 3.53 6.82
CA VAL A 16 3.36 2.35 7.28
C VAL A 16 3.36 2.25 8.80
N GLU A 17 3.45 3.37 9.52
CA GLU A 17 3.44 3.37 10.98
C GLU A 17 2.10 2.91 11.58
N LEU A 18 0.98 3.17 10.91
CA LEU A 18 -0.32 2.61 11.33
C LEU A 18 -0.31 1.08 11.18
N TRP A 19 0.32 0.57 10.13
CA TRP A 19 0.40 -0.87 9.88
C TRP A 19 1.38 -1.58 10.81
N ARG A 20 2.36 -0.86 11.35
CA ARG A 20 3.33 -1.36 12.34
C ARG A 20 2.80 -1.32 13.78
N ASN A 21 1.68 -0.65 14.01
CA ASN A 21 1.05 -0.59 15.31
C ASN A 21 -0.48 -0.55 15.21
N VAL A 22 -1.07 -1.72 14.99
CA VAL A 22 -2.50 -1.95 15.09
C VAL A 22 -2.81 -2.49 16.48
N ALA A 23 -3.22 -1.60 17.39
CA ALA A 23 -3.51 -1.94 18.78
C ALA A 23 -2.35 -2.68 19.49
N GLY A 24 -1.12 -2.19 19.33
CA GLY A 24 0.09 -2.81 19.88
C GLY A 24 0.70 -3.92 19.02
N THR A 25 0.11 -4.24 17.87
CA THR A 25 0.55 -5.33 16.99
C THR A 25 1.16 -4.81 15.70
N ASN A 26 2.35 -5.31 15.33
CA ASN A 26 2.96 -5.02 14.03
C ASN A 26 2.38 -5.93 12.94
N LEU A 27 1.31 -5.47 12.29
CA LEU A 27 0.60 -6.24 11.27
C LEU A 27 1.44 -6.41 9.99
N LEU A 28 2.30 -5.43 9.67
CA LEU A 28 3.26 -5.54 8.55
C LEU A 28 4.24 -6.70 8.77
N ASP A 29 4.80 -6.81 9.97
CA ASP A 29 5.70 -7.90 10.35
C ASP A 29 5.00 -9.27 10.31
N LEU A 30 3.76 -9.34 10.81
CA LEU A 30 2.95 -10.57 10.73
C LEU A 30 2.71 -11.01 9.27
N MET A 31 2.41 -10.06 8.38
CA MET A 31 2.24 -10.35 6.95
C MET A 31 3.51 -10.92 6.32
N TYR A 32 4.69 -10.38 6.62
CA TYR A 32 5.94 -10.93 6.07
C TYR A 32 6.36 -12.27 6.71
N LYS A 33 5.93 -12.56 7.95
CA LYS A 33 6.24 -13.82 8.66
C LYS A 33 5.32 -14.97 8.27
N ASP A 34 4.03 -14.70 8.15
CA ASP A 34 3.02 -15.68 7.72
C ASP A 34 2.04 -15.03 6.73
N PRO A 35 2.47 -14.85 5.48
CA PRO A 35 1.67 -14.14 4.47
C PRO A 35 0.37 -14.88 4.17
N LYS A 36 0.35 -16.22 4.22
CA LYS A 36 -0.89 -16.98 4.00
C LYS A 36 -1.96 -16.66 5.05
N ARG A 37 -1.57 -16.45 6.31
CA ARG A 37 -2.51 -16.12 7.38
C ARG A 37 -2.90 -14.66 7.41
N TYR A 38 -1.95 -13.75 7.17
CA TYR A 38 -2.11 -12.33 7.48
C TYR A 38 -2.25 -11.42 6.26
N SER A 39 -2.02 -11.89 5.03
CA SER A 39 -2.14 -11.03 3.85
C SER A 39 -3.56 -10.49 3.64
N PHE A 40 -4.61 -11.31 3.86
CA PHE A 40 -5.99 -10.82 3.81
C PHE A 40 -6.24 -9.70 4.84
N LEU A 41 -5.84 -9.93 6.09
CA LEU A 41 -6.03 -8.96 7.18
C LEU A 41 -5.24 -7.67 6.93
N PHE A 42 -3.98 -7.80 6.52
CA PHE A 42 -3.12 -6.68 6.19
C PHE A 42 -3.70 -5.86 5.04
N GLN A 43 -4.13 -6.51 3.95
CA GLN A 43 -4.63 -5.82 2.77
C GLN A 43 -6.00 -5.18 2.99
N SER A 44 -6.85 -5.79 3.82
CA SER A 44 -8.08 -5.16 4.29
C SER A 44 -7.79 -3.84 5.02
N TYR A 45 -6.75 -3.81 5.86
CA TYR A 45 -6.35 -2.59 6.58
C TYR A 45 -5.64 -1.57 5.68
N VAL A 46 -4.84 -2.02 4.71
CA VAL A 46 -4.24 -1.16 3.68
C VAL A 46 -5.35 -0.46 2.88
N ASN A 47 -6.37 -1.18 2.41
CA ASN A 47 -7.50 -0.59 1.70
C ASN A 47 -8.17 0.51 2.53
N LEU A 48 -8.52 0.22 3.78
CA LEU A 48 -9.14 1.21 4.68
C LEU A 48 -8.26 2.45 4.88
N THR A 49 -6.97 2.27 5.13
CA THR A 49 -6.05 3.38 5.40
C THR A 49 -5.78 4.22 4.14
N MET A 50 -5.68 3.60 2.96
CA MET A 50 -5.56 4.31 1.68
C MET A 50 -6.82 5.11 1.33
N ILE A 51 -8.01 4.57 1.60
CA ILE A 51 -9.27 5.30 1.42
C ILE A 51 -9.32 6.52 2.35
N LYS A 52 -8.89 6.38 3.61
CA LYS A 52 -8.82 7.50 4.56
C LYS A 52 -7.91 8.63 4.06
N LEU A 53 -6.81 8.32 3.38
CA LEU A 53 -5.95 9.33 2.75
C LEU A 53 -6.63 9.98 1.55
N HIS A 54 -7.37 9.22 0.74
CA HIS A 54 -8.12 9.78 -0.38
C HIS A 54 -9.19 10.78 0.06
N VAL A 55 -9.96 10.45 1.10
CA VAL A 55 -11.03 11.34 1.62
C VAL A 55 -10.50 12.45 2.53
N TYR A 56 -9.19 12.49 2.79
CA TYR A 56 -8.58 13.57 3.56
C TYR A 56 -8.78 14.91 2.84
N LYS A 57 -9.39 15.86 3.54
CA LYS A 57 -9.64 17.22 3.04
C LYS A 57 -8.38 18.07 3.23
N SER A 58 -7.69 18.33 2.13
CA SER A 58 -6.56 19.26 2.08
C SER A 58 -7.07 20.70 2.10
N SER A 59 -6.43 21.56 2.91
CA SER A 59 -6.59 23.02 2.81
C SER A 59 -5.68 23.65 1.76
N MET A 60 -4.70 22.89 1.26
CA MET A 60 -3.78 23.28 0.21
C MET A 60 -4.32 22.93 -1.18
N PRO A 61 -3.96 23.70 -2.22
CA PRO A 61 -4.43 23.47 -3.58
C PRO A 61 -3.92 22.15 -4.19
N TYR A 62 -2.80 21.63 -3.70
CA TYR A 62 -2.23 20.38 -4.18
C TYR A 62 -2.16 19.35 -3.06
N LYS A 63 -2.59 18.12 -3.34
CA LYS A 63 -2.48 16.97 -2.45
C LYS A 63 -1.65 15.88 -3.15
N ILE A 64 -0.50 15.55 -2.58
CA ILE A 64 0.37 14.47 -3.07
C ILE A 64 0.27 13.29 -2.11
N MET A 65 0.03 12.10 -2.65
CA MET A 65 -0.07 10.86 -1.91
C MET A 65 1.06 9.92 -2.32
N GLU A 66 1.75 9.33 -1.35
CA GLU A 66 2.59 8.16 -1.60
C GLU A 66 1.68 6.95 -1.73
N ARG A 67 1.64 6.36 -2.94
CA ARG A 67 0.70 5.29 -3.33
C ARG A 67 -0.76 5.76 -3.27
N SER A 68 -1.66 4.81 -3.51
CA SER A 68 -3.11 5.02 -3.56
C SER A 68 -3.85 3.69 -3.44
N ILE A 69 -5.17 3.76 -3.29
CA ILE A 69 -6.06 2.59 -3.42
C ILE A 69 -5.91 1.86 -4.77
N PHE A 70 -5.47 2.55 -5.83
CA PHE A 70 -5.20 1.92 -7.14
C PHE A 70 -3.96 1.03 -7.08
N SER A 71 -2.91 1.48 -6.39
CA SER A 71 -1.73 0.63 -6.17
C SER A 71 -2.00 -0.53 -5.22
N ALA A 72 -2.95 -0.40 -4.29
CA ALA A 72 -3.40 -1.52 -3.44
C ALA A 72 -3.99 -2.67 -4.29
N ARG A 73 -4.69 -2.36 -5.39
CA ARG A 73 -5.19 -3.36 -6.33
C ARG A 73 -4.08 -4.20 -6.97
N CYS A 74 -2.90 -3.62 -7.21
CA CYS A 74 -1.76 -4.37 -7.72
C CYS A 74 -1.31 -5.48 -6.75
N PHE A 75 -1.38 -5.22 -5.44
CA PHE A 75 -1.05 -6.24 -4.44
C PHE A 75 -2.12 -7.33 -4.37
N ILE A 76 -3.41 -6.97 -4.47
CA ILE A 76 -4.52 -7.94 -4.58
C ILE A 76 -4.30 -8.85 -5.78
N GLU A 77 -4.04 -8.27 -6.95
CA GLU A 77 -3.78 -9.01 -8.18
C GLU A 77 -2.54 -9.90 -8.08
N ASN A 78 -1.47 -9.44 -7.43
CA ASN A 78 -0.29 -10.26 -7.20
C ASN A 78 -0.61 -11.50 -6.33
N MET A 79 -1.37 -11.32 -5.25
CA MET A 79 -1.76 -12.44 -4.37
C MET A 79 -2.67 -13.44 -5.09
N LYS A 80 -3.56 -12.96 -5.97
CA LYS A 80 -4.39 -13.78 -6.84
C LYS A 80 -3.54 -14.64 -7.78
N ARG A 81 -2.61 -14.00 -8.52
CA ARG A 81 -1.72 -14.69 -9.48
C ARG A 81 -0.79 -15.70 -8.83
N THR A 82 -0.26 -15.37 -7.66
CA THR A 82 0.64 -16.24 -6.90
C THR A 82 -0.10 -17.32 -6.09
N LYS A 83 -1.45 -17.31 -6.10
CA LYS A 83 -2.30 -18.19 -5.26
C LYS A 83 -1.93 -18.13 -3.79
N LEU A 84 -1.53 -16.95 -3.33
CA LEU A 84 -1.15 -16.74 -1.93
C LEU A 84 -2.36 -16.85 -1.01
N LEU A 85 -3.50 -16.30 -1.44
CA LEU A 85 -4.77 -16.34 -0.74
C LEU A 85 -5.76 -17.25 -1.50
N PRO A 86 -6.69 -17.90 -0.79
CA PRO A 86 -7.83 -18.59 -1.41
C PRO A 86 -8.69 -17.63 -2.24
N ASP A 87 -9.34 -18.15 -3.27
CA ASP A 87 -10.17 -17.34 -4.19
C ASP A 87 -11.26 -16.54 -3.47
N VAL A 88 -11.86 -17.10 -2.40
CA VAL A 88 -12.88 -16.39 -1.61
C VAL A 88 -12.34 -15.15 -0.89
N GLU A 89 -11.09 -15.18 -0.41
CA GLU A 89 -10.47 -14.03 0.25
C GLU A 89 -10.11 -12.94 -0.77
N ILE A 90 -9.68 -13.36 -1.98
CA ILE A 90 -9.45 -12.43 -3.09
C ILE A 90 -10.76 -11.77 -3.52
N GLU A 91 -11.82 -12.54 -3.73
CA GLU A 91 -13.12 -12.01 -4.16
C GLU A 91 -13.65 -10.97 -3.17
N ILE A 92 -13.55 -11.22 -1.86
CA ILE A 92 -13.94 -10.26 -0.83
C ILE A 92 -13.08 -8.98 -0.90
N LEU A 93 -11.76 -9.10 -1.09
CA LEU A 93 -10.88 -7.93 -1.21
C LEU A 93 -11.19 -7.11 -2.47
N GLU A 94 -11.48 -7.78 -3.58
CA GLU A 94 -11.85 -7.15 -4.86
C GLU A 94 -13.22 -6.45 -4.75
N ASP A 95 -14.23 -7.10 -4.16
CA ASP A 95 -15.56 -6.51 -3.96
C ASP A 95 -15.52 -5.28 -3.05
N TRP A 96 -14.79 -5.36 -1.93
CA TRP A 96 -14.55 -4.19 -1.08
C TRP A 96 -13.84 -3.06 -1.83
N HIS A 97 -12.82 -3.38 -2.62
CA HIS A 97 -12.08 -2.40 -3.40
C HIS A 97 -13.00 -1.73 -4.43
N ASP A 98 -13.74 -2.51 -5.21
CA ASP A 98 -14.63 -2.03 -6.27
C ASP A 98 -15.78 -1.20 -5.69
N TRP A 99 -16.38 -1.64 -4.59
CA TRP A 99 -17.41 -0.87 -3.88
C TRP A 99 -16.85 0.48 -3.41
N CYS A 100 -15.64 0.52 -2.85
CA CYS A 100 -15.02 1.78 -2.43
C CYS A 100 -14.73 2.72 -3.60
N ILE A 101 -14.22 2.20 -4.72
CA ILE A 101 -14.00 3.01 -5.93
C ILE A 101 -15.30 3.64 -6.44
N GLN A 102 -16.42 2.91 -6.37
CA GLN A 102 -17.71 3.37 -6.88
C GLN A 102 -18.44 4.33 -5.92
N ASN A 103 -18.30 4.11 -4.60
CA ASN A 103 -19.16 4.77 -3.61
C ASN A 103 -18.44 5.81 -2.75
N VAL A 104 -17.12 5.85 -2.77
CA VAL A 104 -16.33 6.86 -2.06
C VAL A 104 -15.82 7.90 -3.04
N ASN A 105 -15.83 9.17 -2.64
CA ASN A 105 -15.30 10.26 -3.46
C ASN A 105 -13.76 10.18 -3.54
N ILE A 106 -13.26 9.32 -4.41
CA ILE A 106 -11.84 9.09 -4.67
C ILE A 106 -11.49 9.84 -5.95
N GLU A 107 -10.94 11.04 -5.79
CA GLU A 107 -10.48 11.89 -6.89
C GLU A 107 -8.97 11.71 -7.11
N THR A 108 -8.54 11.64 -8.36
CA THR A 108 -7.12 11.57 -8.73
C THR A 108 -6.91 12.20 -10.11
N ASP A 109 -6.28 13.37 -10.13
CA ASP A 109 -6.01 14.11 -11.37
C ASP A 109 -4.83 13.54 -12.16
N LEU A 110 -3.82 13.01 -11.45
CA LEU A 110 -2.58 12.53 -12.04
C LEU A 110 -1.97 11.38 -11.23
N ILE A 111 -1.47 10.37 -11.93
CA ILE A 111 -0.67 9.29 -11.36
C ILE A 111 0.76 9.40 -11.89
N ILE A 112 1.72 9.57 -10.98
CA ILE A 112 3.15 9.58 -11.32
C ILE A 112 3.73 8.19 -11.06
N TYR A 113 4.10 7.48 -12.11
CA TYR A 113 4.74 6.16 -12.00
C TYR A 113 6.27 6.28 -11.93
N LEU A 114 6.83 6.11 -10.74
CA LEU A 114 8.28 6.06 -10.53
C LEU A 114 8.84 4.69 -10.94
N ARG A 115 9.11 4.54 -12.24
CA ARG A 115 9.63 3.29 -12.80
C ARG A 115 11.08 3.02 -12.37
N SER A 116 11.36 1.80 -11.94
CA SER A 116 12.70 1.28 -11.64
C SER A 116 12.77 -0.19 -12.06
N SER A 117 13.98 -0.72 -12.26
CA SER A 117 14.14 -2.17 -12.41
C SER A 117 13.96 -2.87 -11.04
N PRO A 118 13.53 -4.15 -11.03
CA PRO A 118 13.46 -4.97 -9.82
C PRO A 118 14.79 -5.04 -9.06
N GLU A 119 15.92 -5.11 -9.78
CA GLU A 119 17.26 -5.19 -9.20
C GLU A 119 17.60 -3.91 -8.41
N VAL A 120 17.28 -2.74 -8.96
CA VAL A 120 17.50 -1.46 -8.28
C VAL A 120 16.55 -1.30 -7.09
N ALA A 121 15.29 -1.73 -7.22
CA ALA A 121 14.34 -1.73 -6.10
C ALA A 121 14.81 -2.65 -4.96
N TYR A 122 15.31 -3.85 -5.29
CA TYR A 122 15.85 -4.81 -4.35
C TYR A 122 17.05 -4.25 -3.57
N GLN A 123 18.02 -3.64 -4.27
CA GLN A 123 19.16 -2.97 -3.64
C GLN A 123 18.73 -1.85 -2.68
N ARG A 124 17.71 -1.07 -3.04
CA ARG A 124 17.15 -0.01 -2.17
C ARG A 124 16.47 -0.59 -0.93
N ILE A 125 15.75 -1.71 -1.06
CA ILE A 125 15.15 -2.41 0.10
C ILE A 125 16.26 -2.88 1.05
N GLN A 126 17.30 -3.52 0.52
CA GLN A 126 18.44 -3.96 1.33
C GLN A 126 19.15 -2.79 2.02
N THR A 127 19.36 -1.68 1.31
CA THR A 127 20.01 -0.47 1.86
C THR A 127 19.16 0.18 2.96
N ARG A 128 17.83 0.19 2.79
CA ARG A 128 16.88 0.71 3.80
C ARG A 128 16.87 -0.16 5.06
N ALA A 129 17.17 -1.47 4.93
CA ALA A 129 17.30 -2.42 6.03
C ALA A 129 16.10 -2.43 7.01
N ARG A 130 14.88 -2.30 6.47
CA ARG A 130 13.66 -2.41 7.26
C ARG A 130 13.50 -3.88 7.71
N LYS A 131 13.42 -4.11 9.02
CA LYS A 131 13.44 -5.46 9.61
C LYS A 131 12.38 -6.38 9.01
N GLU A 132 11.18 -5.84 8.79
CA GLU A 132 10.03 -6.56 8.26
C GLU A 132 10.26 -7.03 6.80
N GLU A 133 11.09 -6.33 6.03
CA GLU A 133 11.29 -6.59 4.59
C GLU A 133 12.51 -7.48 4.29
N ASN A 134 13.20 -7.97 5.32
CA ASN A 134 14.40 -8.80 5.16
C ASN A 134 14.12 -10.14 4.44
N SER A 135 12.87 -10.61 4.45
CA SER A 135 12.45 -11.84 3.75
C SER A 135 12.07 -11.60 2.28
N VAL A 136 12.01 -10.35 1.81
CA VAL A 136 11.67 -10.03 0.42
C VAL A 136 12.78 -10.58 -0.49
N THR A 137 12.38 -11.33 -1.51
CA THR A 137 13.30 -11.87 -2.53
C THR A 137 13.28 -11.00 -3.79
N LEU A 138 14.33 -11.06 -4.60
CA LEU A 138 14.32 -10.41 -5.92
C LEU A 138 13.20 -10.95 -6.81
N GLU A 139 12.91 -12.24 -6.71
CA GLU A 139 11.84 -12.89 -7.48
C GLU A 139 10.46 -12.32 -7.15
N HIS A 140 10.23 -11.93 -5.89
CA HIS A 140 8.99 -11.25 -5.51
C HIS A 140 8.80 -9.89 -6.20
N LEU A 141 9.88 -9.24 -6.64
CA LEU A 141 9.85 -7.92 -7.27
C LEU A 141 9.82 -7.99 -8.81
N LYS A 142 9.95 -9.20 -9.39
CA LYS A 142 9.91 -9.43 -10.83
C LYS A 142 8.50 -9.77 -11.30
#